data_AF-A0A7H4P5S1-F1
#
_entry.id   AF-A0A7H4P5S1-F1
#
_cell.length_a   1.000
_cell.length_b   1.000
_cell.length_c   1.000
_cell.angle_alpha   90.00
_cell.angle_beta   90.00
_cell.angle_gamma   90.00
#
_symmetry.space_group_name_H-M   'P 1'
#
loop_
_entity.id
_entity.type
_entity.pdbx_description
1 polymer ?
#
loop_
_entity_poly.entity_id
_entity_poly.type
_entity_poly.pdbx_seq_one_letter_code
_entity_poly.pdbx_strand_id
1 'polypeptide(L)'
;MRNALLEKALFDSLTGLRNRHHLDDALHTQMNLAVRNGTPLSCLMIDIDHFKAINDSYGHEAGDLVIKSVARLFNARWRDIGMAFRYGGEEFLVLLGGTDEQTAMVCGERYL
;
A
#
# COMPACT_ATOMS: atom_id res chain seq x y z
N MET A 1 -10.21 -16.10 -19.13
CA MET A 1 -9.94 -14.72 -19.61
C MET A 1 -10.51 -13.63 -18.69
N ARG A 2 -11.71 -13.77 -18.09
CA ARG A 2 -12.31 -12.75 -17.19
C ARG A 2 -11.50 -12.47 -15.90
N ASN A 3 -10.83 -13.48 -15.33
CA ASN A 3 -10.02 -13.32 -14.11
C ASN A 3 -8.74 -12.50 -14.34
N ALA A 4 -8.03 -12.68 -15.47
CA ALA A 4 -6.81 -11.92 -15.77
C ALA A 4 -7.09 -10.43 -16.04
N LEU A 5 -8.28 -10.09 -16.54
CA LEU A 5 -8.74 -8.70 -16.70
C LEU A 5 -9.06 -8.04 -15.36
N LEU A 6 -9.68 -8.78 -14.43
CA LEU A 6 -9.95 -8.29 -13.07
C LEU A 6 -8.66 -8.17 -12.23
N GLU A 7 -7.73 -9.11 -12.36
CA GLU A 7 -6.42 -9.02 -11.71
C GLU A 7 -5.64 -7.79 -12.20
N LYS A 8 -5.64 -7.49 -13.51
CA LYS A 8 -5.02 -6.26 -14.03
C LYS A 8 -5.74 -4.97 -13.62
N ALA A 9 -7.04 -5.04 -13.31
CA ALA A 9 -7.82 -3.88 -12.89
C ALA A 9 -7.61 -3.54 -11.41
N LEU A 10 -7.20 -4.50 -10.57
CA LEU A 10 -7.11 -4.34 -9.11
C LEU A 10 -5.68 -4.34 -8.57
N PHE A 11 -4.71 -4.79 -9.36
CA PHE A 11 -3.30 -4.86 -8.97
C PHE A 11 -2.42 -4.00 -9.86
N ASP A 12 -1.41 -3.39 -9.25
CA ASP A 12 -0.37 -2.64 -9.95
C ASP A 12 0.60 -3.60 -10.64
N SER A 13 0.86 -3.35 -11.92
CA SER A 13 1.65 -4.24 -12.77
C SER A 13 3.14 -4.30 -12.43
N LEU A 14 3.66 -3.25 -11.78
CA LEU A 14 5.08 -3.18 -11.42
C LEU A 14 5.37 -3.91 -10.11
N THR A 15 4.50 -3.72 -9.12
CA THR A 15 4.69 -4.14 -7.73
C THR A 15 3.92 -5.41 -7.35
N GLY A 16 2.82 -5.71 -8.04
CA GLY A 16 1.87 -6.74 -7.64
C GLY A 16 1.06 -6.39 -6.38
N LEU A 17 1.19 -5.17 -5.85
CA LEU A 17 0.31 -4.67 -4.80
C LEU A 17 -1.06 -4.30 -5.38
N ARG A 18 -2.04 -4.12 -4.50
CA ARG A 18 -3.33 -3.54 -4.92
C ARG A 18 -3.10 -2.12 -5.44
N ASN A 19 -3.80 -1.73 -6.48
CA ASN A 19 -3.68 -0.38 -7.03
C ASN A 19 -4.63 0.60 -6.32
N ARG A 20 -4.52 1.88 -6.67
CA ARG A 20 -5.40 2.94 -6.16
C ARG A 20 -6.89 2.69 -6.45
N HIS A 21 -7.25 2.07 -7.57
CA HIS A 21 -8.65 1.79 -7.86
C HIS A 21 -9.26 0.81 -6.84
N HIS A 22 -8.52 -0.23 -6.48
CA HIS A 22 -8.93 -1.18 -5.45
C HIS A 22 -8.92 -0.55 -4.04
N LEU A 23 -8.11 0.48 -3.80
CA LEU A 23 -8.09 1.18 -2.52
C LEU A 23 -9.46 1.80 -2.20
N ASP A 24 -10.10 2.47 -3.16
CA ASP A 24 -11.39 3.14 -2.92
C ASP A 24 -12.45 2.13 -2.46
N ASP A 25 -12.56 0.99 -3.15
CA ASP A 25 -13.48 -0.10 -2.79
C ASP A 25 -13.15 -0.72 -1.43
N ALA A 26 -11.86 -0.94 -1.16
CA ALA A 26 -11.39 -1.50 0.10
C ALA A 26 -11.66 -0.54 1.28
N LEU A 27 -11.43 0.75 1.08
CA LEU A 27 -11.67 1.79 2.09
C LEU A 27 -13.16 1.87 2.44
N HIS A 28 -14.05 1.91 1.44
CA HIS A 28 -15.49 1.88 1.68
C HIS A 28 -15.92 0.63 2.44
N THR A 29 -15.37 -0.54 2.09
CA THR A 29 -15.67 -1.80 2.76
C THR A 29 -15.20 -1.78 4.22
N GLN A 30 -13.95 -1.37 4.48
CA GLN A 30 -13.38 -1.32 5.82
C GLN A 30 -14.04 -0.26 6.70
N MET A 31 -14.38 0.91 6.14
CA MET A 31 -15.09 1.96 6.89
C MET A 31 -16.46 1.45 7.35
N ASN A 32 -17.20 0.77 6.47
CA ASN A 32 -18.50 0.20 6.84
C ASN A 32 -18.36 -0.90 7.92
N LEU A 33 -17.30 -1.71 7.88
CA LEU A 33 -17.00 -2.70 8.91
C LEU A 33 -16.63 -2.04 10.24
N ALA A 34 -15.79 -1.02 10.20
CA ALA A 34 -15.36 -0.25 11.37
C ALA A 34 -16.55 0.38 12.10
N VAL A 35 -17.45 1.05 11.36
CA VAL A 35 -18.69 1.62 11.90
C VAL A 35 -19.58 0.54 12.52
N ARG A 36 -19.78 -0.59 11.81
CA ARG A 36 -20.63 -1.69 12.30
C ARG A 36 -20.10 -2.35 13.56
N ASN A 37 -18.78 -2.50 13.67
CA ASN A 37 -18.15 -3.21 14.78
C ASN A 37 -17.73 -2.26 15.92
N GLY A 38 -17.82 -0.94 15.72
CA GLY A 38 -17.30 0.05 16.67
C GLY A 38 -15.78 -0.02 16.84
N THR A 39 -15.06 -0.44 15.79
CA THR A 39 -13.59 -0.60 15.82
C THR A 39 -12.91 0.52 15.05
N PRO A 40 -11.71 0.96 15.43
CA PRO A 40 -10.98 2.00 14.70
C PRO A 40 -10.49 1.51 13.33
N LEU A 41 -10.25 2.46 12.43
CA LEU A 41 -9.64 2.24 11.12
C LEU A 41 -8.59 3.32 10.91
N SER A 42 -7.35 2.91 10.65
CA SER A 42 -6.22 3.83 10.42
C SER A 42 -5.64 3.65 9.02
N CYS A 43 -5.03 4.70 8.50
CA CYS A 43 -4.40 4.73 7.18
C CYS A 43 -3.00 5.33 7.29
N LEU A 44 -2.00 4.68 6.71
CA LEU A 44 -0.63 5.16 6.60
C LEU A 44 -0.34 5.52 5.14
N MET A 45 0.00 6.78 4.88
CA MET A 45 0.53 7.23 3.61
C MET A 45 2.05 7.24 3.67
N ILE A 46 2.70 6.64 2.68
CA ILE A 46 4.14 6.39 2.67
C ILE A 46 4.71 6.83 1.33
N ASP A 47 5.80 7.60 1.37
CA ASP A 47 6.54 8.05 0.20
C ASP A 47 8.00 7.57 0.29
N ILE A 48 8.65 7.34 -0.86
CA ILE A 48 10.07 6.98 -0.87
C ILE A 48 10.90 8.27 -0.95
N ASP A 49 11.59 8.58 0.14
CA ASP A 49 12.45 9.76 0.20
C ASP A 49 13.50 9.77 -0.93
N HIS A 50 13.68 10.95 -1.53
CA HIS A 50 14.67 11.21 -2.58
C HIS A 50 14.57 10.29 -3.81
N PHE A 51 13.41 9.69 -4.08
CA PHE A 51 13.25 8.76 -5.21
C PHE A 51 13.57 9.40 -6.57
N LYS A 52 13.23 10.68 -6.77
CA LYS A 52 13.66 11.44 -7.96
C LYS A 52 15.18 11.43 -8.15
N ALA A 53 15.97 11.59 -7.08
CA ALA A 53 17.43 11.57 -7.17
C ALA A 53 17.97 10.20 -7.60
N ILE A 54 17.29 9.11 -7.22
CA ILE A 54 17.61 7.75 -7.67
C ILE A 54 17.37 7.64 -9.17
N ASN A 55 16.21 8.08 -9.65
CA ASN A 55 15.90 8.08 -11.09
C ASN A 55 16.88 8.94 -11.89
N ASP A 56 17.21 10.13 -11.39
CA ASP A 56 18.11 11.06 -12.08
C ASP A 56 19.56 10.52 -12.13
N SER A 57 19.99 9.77 -11.11
CA SER A 57 21.37 9.25 -11.00
C SER A 57 21.56 7.88 -11.65
N TYR A 58 20.53 7.02 -11.62
CA TYR A 58 20.63 5.60 -12.00
C TYR A 58 19.62 5.17 -13.06
N GLY A 59 18.74 6.08 -13.50
CA GLY A 59 17.70 5.82 -14.49
C GLY A 59 16.44 5.17 -13.90
N HIS A 60 15.37 5.21 -14.69
CA HIS A 60 14.06 4.71 -14.28
C HIS A 60 14.02 3.20 -13.99
N GLU A 61 14.85 2.39 -14.68
CA GLU A 61 14.92 0.96 -14.40
C GLU A 61 15.41 0.68 -12.96
N ALA A 62 16.34 1.50 -12.45
CA ALA A 62 16.79 1.40 -11.06
C ALA A 62 15.69 1.83 -10.08
N GLY A 63 14.96 2.90 -10.39
CA GLY A 63 13.78 3.31 -9.62
C GLY A 63 12.71 2.21 -9.53
N ASP A 64 12.43 1.54 -10.65
CA ASP A 64 11.50 0.42 -10.71
C ASP A 64 11.95 -0.75 -9.81
N LEU A 65 13.25 -1.03 -9.73
CA LEU A 65 13.80 -2.05 -8.83
C LEU A 65 13.65 -1.67 -7.35
N VAL A 66 13.81 -0.39 -7.02
CA VAL A 66 13.56 0.14 -5.67
C VAL A 66 12.08 -0.02 -5.31
N ILE A 67 11.18 0.44 -6.17
CA ILE A 67 9.72 0.32 -5.97
C ILE A 67 9.31 -1.16 -5.77
N LYS A 68 9.83 -2.08 -6.60
CA LYS A 68 9.58 -3.53 -6.46
C LYS A 68 10.09 -4.08 -5.14
N SER A 69 11.20 -3.55 -4.62
CA SER A 69 11.79 -4.02 -3.37
C SER A 69 10.99 -3.55 -2.16
N VAL A 70 10.58 -2.28 -2.15
CA VAL A 70 9.67 -1.73 -1.12
C VAL A 70 8.33 -2.45 -1.14
N ALA A 71 7.76 -2.70 -2.31
CA ALA A 71 6.52 -3.45 -2.43
C ALA A 71 6.60 -4.87 -1.84
N ARG A 72 7.70 -5.60 -2.10
CA ARG A 72 7.93 -6.92 -1.51
C ARG A 72 8.05 -6.85 0.01
N LEU A 73 8.72 -5.84 0.53
CA LEU A 73 8.82 -5.59 1.97
C LEU A 73 7.44 -5.39 2.58
N PHE A 74 6.59 -4.57 1.94
CA PHE A 74 5.25 -4.30 2.45
C PHE A 74 4.35 -5.52 2.41
N ASN A 75 4.40 -6.28 1.33
CA ASN A 75 3.63 -7.52 1.20
C ASN A 75 4.05 -8.58 2.23
N ALA A 76 5.29 -8.55 2.73
CA ALA A 76 5.76 -9.44 3.78
C ALA A 76 5.39 -8.94 5.20
N ARG A 77 5.55 -7.64 5.45
CA ARG A 77 5.36 -7.05 6.80
C ARG A 77 3.89 -6.79 7.16
N TRP A 78 3.08 -6.36 6.20
CA TRP A 78 1.72 -5.89 6.46
C TRP A 78 0.64 -6.93 6.19
N ARG A 79 0.97 -8.11 5.65
CA ARG A 79 0.00 -9.13 5.25
C ARG A 79 -0.98 -9.54 6.35
N ASP A 80 -0.49 -9.62 7.59
CA ASP A 80 -1.27 -10.14 8.71
C ASP A 80 -2.00 -9.02 9.49
N ILE A 81 -1.65 -7.77 9.24
CA ILE A 81 -2.12 -6.60 10.01
C ILE A 81 -2.86 -5.57 9.17
N GLY A 82 -2.80 -5.67 7.83
CA GLY A 82 -3.43 -4.70 6.96
C GLY A 82 -3.38 -5.03 5.48
N MET A 83 -3.73 -4.03 4.67
CA MET A 83 -3.71 -4.12 3.22
C MET A 83 -2.80 -3.04 2.67
N ALA A 84 -1.76 -3.44 1.93
CA ALA A 84 -0.86 -2.53 1.23
C ALA A 84 -1.32 -2.28 -0.22
N PHE A 85 -1.20 -1.02 -0.64
CA PHE A 85 -1.57 -0.51 -1.95
C PHE A 85 -0.43 0.32 -2.52
N ARG A 86 -0.28 0.33 -3.84
CA ARG A 86 0.47 1.37 -4.55
C ARG A 86 -0.49 2.50 -4.90
N TYR A 87 -0.27 3.68 -4.33
CA TYR A 87 -1.14 4.83 -4.54
C TYR A 87 -0.83 5.53 -5.87
N GLY A 88 0.46 5.66 -6.21
CA GLY A 88 0.92 6.17 -7.51
C GLY A 88 2.40 6.54 -7.47
N GLY A 89 3.13 6.40 -8.58
CA GLY A 89 4.57 6.74 -8.60
C GLY A 89 5.37 5.96 -7.55
N GLU A 90 6.02 6.67 -6.64
CA GLU A 90 6.72 6.16 -5.45
C GLU A 90 5.87 6.09 -4.16
N GLU A 91 4.60 6.49 -4.22
CA GLU A 91 3.70 6.56 -3.07
C GLU A 91 2.97 5.22 -2.84
N PHE A 92 2.88 4.84 -1.58
CA PHE A 92 2.20 3.64 -1.09
C PHE A 92 1.24 3.99 0.04
N LEU A 93 0.26 3.12 0.25
CA LEU A 93 -0.70 3.27 1.32
C LEU A 93 -0.94 1.94 2.01
N VAL A 94 -1.03 1.96 3.35
CA VAL A 94 -1.43 0.80 4.15
C VAL A 94 -2.71 1.11 4.92
N LEU A 95 -3.72 0.26 4.76
CA LEU A 95 -4.99 0.33 5.48
C LEU A 95 -4.99 -0.68 6.64
N LEU A 96 -5.23 -0.20 7.86
CA LEU A 96 -5.15 -0.96 9.10
C LEU A 96 -6.51 -1.00 9.80
N GLY A 97 -7.24 -2.11 9.64
CA GLY A 97 -8.51 -2.33 10.32
C GLY A 97 -8.32 -2.68 11.79
N GLY A 98 -9.22 -2.22 12.66
CA GLY A 98 -9.16 -2.50 14.10
C GLY A 98 -7.97 -1.86 14.81
N THR A 99 -7.29 -0.90 14.17
CA THR A 99 -6.07 -0.25 14.66
C THR A 99 -6.33 1.23 14.86
N ASP A 100 -6.07 1.74 16.07
CA ASP A 100 -6.16 3.17 16.38
C ASP A 100 -4.91 3.94 15.93
N GLU A 101 -4.97 5.26 16.01
CA GLU A 101 -3.91 6.17 15.55
C GLU A 101 -2.56 5.87 16.25
N GLN A 102 -2.57 5.68 17.57
CA GLN A 102 -1.36 5.44 18.33
C GLN A 102 -0.69 4.13 17.93
N THR A 103 -1.47 3.05 17.76
CA THR A 103 -0.95 1.77 17.30
C THR A 103 -0.47 1.85 15.86
N ALA A 104 -1.19 2.57 15.00
CA ALA A 104 -0.79 2.78 13.61
C ALA A 104 0.55 3.51 13.50
N MET A 105 0.79 4.52 14.35
CA MET A 105 2.08 5.22 14.44
C MET A 105 3.22 4.27 14.82
N VAL A 106 3.03 3.44 15.86
CA VAL A 106 4.03 2.44 16.27
C VAL A 106 4.29 1.42 15.16
N CYS A 107 3.26 1.00 14.43
CA CYS A 107 3.43 0.14 13.26
C CYS A 107 4.25 0.83 12.17
N GLY A 108 4.00 2.12 11.91
CA GLY A 108 4.78 2.94 10.98
C GLY A 108 6.27 2.93 11.33
N GLU A 109 6.60 3.24 12.59
CA GLU A 109 8.00 3.25 13.06
C GLU A 109 8.69 1.89 13.01
N ARG A 110 7.93 0.80 13.19
CA ARG A 110 8.49 -0.56 13.23
C ARG A 110 8.69 -1.18 11.85
N TYR A 111 7.80 -0.85 10.90
CA TYR A 111 7.70 -1.56 9.63
C TYR A 111 8.09 -0.73 8.41
N LEU A 112 8.31 0.58 8.56
CA LEU A 112 8.93 1.45 7.56
C LEU A 112 10.42 1.60 7.88
#